data_AF-A0A955GH90-F1
#
_entry.id   AF-A0A955GH90-F1
#
_cell.length_a   1.000
_cell.length_b   1.000
_cell.length_c   1.000
_cell.angle_alpha   90.00
_cell.angle_beta   90.00
_cell.angle_gamma   90.00
#
_symmetry.space_group_name_H-M   'P 1'
#
loop_
_entity.id
_entity.type
_entity.pdbx_description
1 polymer ?
#
loop_
_entity_poly.entity_id
_entity_poly.type
_entity_poly.pdbx_seq_one_letter_code
_entity_poly.pdbx_strand_id
1 'polypeptide(L)'
;MKLKKGRDDNSDSNAGKNPAADLIRQKIDQLYDSEPSAIEEQKEIESSGTHSKHQKFIAELSASDESLASIQQKWHEYYQSLPENEKHQVWQEYYEQHSRAKKLAKQKEIEAISLSENPKSASHKHDESAESMADLKHKVLNKVNAGGKLKAKHHVKSIVFALSFASFITLVLFFITNNQRFITPFIQPSQKVAAAPFITDGSSVGPETKIIIPKLNLEANIVIEDFDPADYNATWDILEKGVVMYPNTGVPGEKDRNPVFFGHSSNNIFNHGVAKFVFVRLHELEIGDTYAINYKGTQYVYKVFGRYVVDKTAVEYLDKLPAEYGKVAMSTLITCDPPGTGYKRLILQGEQISPNPSENAAPKALTQNTSTPAEVPSNAPSLLERLFNW
;
A
#
# COMPACT_ATOMS: atom_id res chain seq x y z
N MET A 1 -28.86 -21.54 -62.47
CA MET A 1 -27.98 -22.71 -62.30
C MET A 1 -27.15 -22.49 -61.03
N LYS A 2 -27.33 -23.37 -60.03
CA LYS A 2 -26.58 -23.60 -58.78
C LYS A 2 -26.58 -22.55 -57.64
N LEU A 3 -27.02 -23.06 -56.48
CA LEU A 3 -26.98 -22.59 -55.09
C LEU A 3 -25.60 -22.83 -54.42
N LYS A 4 -25.24 -21.98 -53.43
CA LYS A 4 -24.71 -22.33 -52.08
C LYS A 4 -24.42 -21.00 -51.32
N LYS A 5 -25.16 -20.65 -50.25
CA LYS A 5 -25.11 -21.11 -48.83
C LYS A 5 -24.28 -20.12 -47.98
N GLY A 6 -24.97 -19.44 -47.06
CA GLY A 6 -24.39 -18.46 -46.13
C GLY A 6 -23.62 -19.06 -44.95
N ARG A 7 -22.98 -18.17 -44.19
CA ARG A 7 -22.57 -18.34 -42.79
C ARG A 7 -22.33 -16.96 -42.16
N ASP A 8 -22.79 -16.85 -40.92
CA ASP A 8 -22.92 -15.67 -40.06
C ASP A 8 -21.62 -15.24 -39.34
N ASP A 9 -21.72 -14.09 -38.66
CA ASP A 9 -21.01 -13.63 -37.44
C ASP A 9 -19.53 -13.16 -37.50
N ASN A 10 -19.29 -11.86 -37.29
CA ASN A 10 -19.00 -11.24 -35.98
C ASN A 10 -17.93 -10.11 -36.00
N SER A 11 -18.31 -9.02 -35.30
CA SER A 11 -17.52 -8.06 -34.51
C SER A 11 -16.32 -7.29 -35.11
N ASP A 12 -16.54 -5.98 -35.23
CA ASP A 12 -15.58 -4.92 -34.94
C ASP A 12 -14.63 -5.22 -33.77
N SER A 13 -13.35 -4.86 -33.92
CA SER A 13 -12.55 -4.35 -32.80
C SER A 13 -11.48 -3.41 -33.31
N ASN A 14 -11.88 -2.16 -33.55
CA ASN A 14 -10.98 -1.02 -33.54
C ASN A 14 -10.52 -0.79 -32.09
N ALA A 15 -9.54 -1.57 -31.64
CA ALA A 15 -8.92 -1.42 -30.32
C ALA A 15 -8.18 -0.08 -30.27
N GLY A 16 -8.78 0.87 -29.55
CA GLY A 16 -8.24 2.21 -29.34
C GLY A 16 -6.82 2.15 -28.78
N LYS A 17 -5.91 2.85 -29.45
CA LYS A 17 -4.58 3.17 -28.95
C LYS A 17 -4.75 3.89 -27.62
N ASN A 18 -4.36 3.25 -26.51
CA ASN A 18 -4.35 3.84 -25.19
C ASN A 18 -2.94 4.38 -24.91
N PRO A 19 -2.67 5.68 -25.14
CA PRO A 19 -1.33 6.25 -25.04
C PRO A 19 -0.75 6.14 -23.62
N ALA A 20 -1.59 6.05 -22.59
CA ALA A 20 -1.13 5.83 -21.22
C ALA A 20 -0.65 4.38 -20.99
N ALA A 21 -1.32 3.40 -21.58
CA ALA A 21 -0.88 2.01 -21.54
C ALA A 21 0.44 1.81 -22.31
N ASP A 22 0.60 2.50 -23.44
CA ASP A 22 1.82 2.44 -24.24
C ASP A 22 3.00 3.15 -23.54
N LEU A 23 2.75 4.24 -22.81
CA LEU A 23 3.75 4.89 -21.95
C LEU A 23 4.18 4.02 -20.76
N ILE A 24 3.23 3.29 -20.15
CA ILE A 24 3.54 2.35 -19.07
C ILE A 24 4.37 1.18 -19.62
N ARG A 25 4.01 0.62 -20.78
CA ARG A 25 4.79 -0.42 -21.45
C ARG A 25 6.20 0.07 -21.79
N GLN A 26 6.34 1.27 -22.36
CA GLN A 26 7.64 1.85 -22.68
C GLN A 26 8.51 2.08 -21.43
N LYS A 27 7.91 2.52 -20.31
CA LYS A 27 8.61 2.67 -19.03
C LYS A 27 9.01 1.34 -18.40
N ILE A 28 8.17 0.31 -18.54
CA ILE A 28 8.46 -1.05 -18.11
C ILE A 28 9.62 -1.59 -18.96
N ASP A 29 9.54 -1.50 -20.28
CA ASP A 29 10.60 -1.94 -21.19
C ASP A 29 11.92 -1.21 -20.89
N GLN A 30 11.90 0.11 -20.63
CA GLN A 30 13.09 0.86 -20.20
C GLN A 30 13.67 0.44 -18.84
N LEU A 31 12.85 -0.08 -17.91
CA LEU A 31 13.32 -0.63 -16.64
C LEU A 31 13.99 -2.00 -16.83
N TYR A 32 13.57 -2.74 -17.87
CA TYR A 32 14.06 -4.06 -18.21
C TYR A 32 15.13 -4.08 -19.33
N ASP A 33 15.41 -2.94 -19.98
CA ASP A 33 16.40 -2.79 -21.07
C ASP A 33 17.83 -3.20 -20.68
N SER A 34 18.13 -3.23 -19.37
CA SER A 34 19.43 -3.62 -18.81
C SER A 34 19.42 -4.98 -18.10
N GLU A 35 18.29 -5.68 -18.09
CA GLU A 35 18.24 -7.07 -17.62
C GLU A 35 18.56 -7.99 -18.80
N PRO A 36 19.48 -8.96 -18.64
CA PRO A 36 19.74 -9.94 -19.69
C PRO A 36 18.43 -10.67 -19.99
N SER A 37 18.12 -10.85 -21.28
CA SER A 37 16.91 -11.58 -21.66
C SER A 37 16.93 -12.99 -21.07
N ALA A 38 15.78 -13.58 -20.76
CA ALA A 38 15.71 -14.97 -20.28
C ALA A 38 16.44 -15.97 -21.20
N ILE A 39 16.63 -15.60 -22.48
CA ILE A 39 17.39 -16.33 -23.50
C ILE A 39 18.91 -16.17 -23.33
N GLU A 40 19.39 -14.99 -22.92
CA GLU A 40 20.79 -14.75 -22.56
C GLU A 40 21.15 -15.42 -21.23
N GLU A 41 20.22 -15.43 -20.27
CA GLU A 41 20.37 -16.20 -19.03
C GLU A 41 20.43 -17.72 -19.31
N GLN A 42 19.63 -18.23 -20.25
CA GLN A 42 19.70 -19.63 -20.69
C GLN A 42 21.06 -20.01 -21.29
N LYS A 43 21.65 -19.15 -22.13
CA LYS A 43 22.99 -19.38 -22.71
C LYS A 43 24.10 -19.39 -21.66
N GLU A 44 23.97 -18.59 -20.59
CA GLU A 44 24.93 -18.60 -19.48
C GLU A 44 24.78 -19.85 -18.60
N ILE A 45 23.57 -20.36 -18.42
CA ILE A 45 23.26 -21.58 -17.67
C ILE A 45 23.88 -22.82 -18.34
N GLU A 46 23.74 -22.99 -19.66
CA GLU A 46 24.30 -24.12 -20.43
C GLU A 46 25.83 -24.27 -20.27
N SER A 47 26.55 -23.19 -19.98
CA SER A 47 28.01 -23.18 -19.86
C SER A 47 28.56 -23.66 -18.51
N SER A 48 27.70 -23.82 -17.48
CA SER A 48 28.13 -24.00 -16.08
C SER A 48 28.17 -25.45 -15.56
N GLY A 49 27.81 -26.44 -16.39
CA GLY A 49 28.24 -27.84 -16.27
C GLY A 49 27.74 -28.69 -15.09
N THR A 50 27.08 -28.13 -14.08
CA THR A 50 26.47 -28.92 -12.99
C THR A 50 25.27 -28.19 -12.41
N HIS A 51 24.06 -28.67 -12.74
CA HIS A 51 22.82 -28.10 -12.24
C HIS A 51 22.32 -28.88 -11.03
N SER A 52 21.97 -28.16 -9.96
CA SER A 52 21.16 -28.69 -8.88
C SER A 52 19.79 -29.16 -9.41
N LYS A 53 19.07 -29.96 -8.64
CA LYS A 53 17.69 -30.34 -9.02
C LYS A 53 16.75 -29.14 -9.18
N HIS A 54 16.99 -28.03 -8.47
CA HIS A 54 16.19 -26.82 -8.55
C HIS A 54 16.54 -25.99 -9.79
N GLN A 55 17.83 -25.89 -10.13
CA GLN A 55 18.28 -25.24 -11.36
C GLN A 55 17.81 -25.99 -12.61
N LYS A 56 17.79 -27.33 -12.58
CA LYS A 56 17.19 -28.14 -13.64
C LYS A 56 15.70 -27.87 -13.79
N PHE A 57 14.98 -27.82 -12.68
CA PHE A 57 13.54 -27.52 -12.69
C PHE A 57 13.25 -26.14 -13.30
N ILE A 58 14.00 -25.10 -12.91
CA ILE A 58 13.83 -23.75 -13.49
C ILE A 58 14.25 -23.73 -14.97
N ALA A 59 15.30 -24.43 -15.36
CA ALA A 59 15.73 -24.54 -16.75
C ALA A 59 14.69 -25.24 -17.63
N GLU A 60 14.13 -26.36 -17.16
CA GLU A 60 13.05 -27.09 -17.85
C GLU A 60 11.76 -26.26 -17.94
N LEU A 61 11.43 -25.53 -16.87
CA LEU A 61 10.25 -24.68 -16.82
C LEU A 61 10.38 -23.45 -17.72
N SER A 62 11.57 -22.83 -17.78
CA SER A 62 11.85 -21.71 -18.68
C SER A 62 12.02 -22.12 -20.15
N ALA A 63 12.36 -23.38 -20.41
CA ALA A 63 12.43 -23.96 -21.76
C ALA A 63 11.06 -24.49 -22.25
N SER A 64 10.01 -24.46 -21.42
CA SER A 64 8.67 -24.86 -21.81
C SER A 64 7.98 -23.77 -22.65
N ASP A 65 7.14 -24.16 -23.61
CA ASP A 65 6.33 -23.24 -24.44
C ASP A 65 5.15 -22.59 -23.67
N GLU A 66 5.27 -22.49 -22.34
CA GLU A 66 4.22 -21.96 -21.47
C GLU A 66 4.29 -20.44 -21.33
N SER A 67 3.15 -19.82 -21.03
CA SER A 67 3.11 -18.39 -20.79
C SER A 67 3.88 -18.02 -19.51
N LEU A 68 4.43 -16.80 -19.48
CA LEU A 68 5.20 -16.29 -18.34
C LEU A 68 4.43 -16.37 -17.00
N ALA A 69 3.10 -16.17 -17.03
CA ALA A 69 2.25 -16.34 -15.87
C ALA A 69 2.18 -17.80 -15.39
N SER A 70 2.12 -18.77 -16.32
CA SER A 70 2.13 -20.21 -16.01
C SER A 70 3.47 -20.64 -15.43
N ILE A 71 4.57 -20.15 -16.00
CA ILE A 71 5.94 -20.37 -15.50
C ILE A 71 6.07 -19.86 -14.06
N GLN A 72 5.60 -18.64 -13.78
CA GLN A 72 5.65 -18.06 -12.43
C GLN A 72 4.81 -18.86 -11.42
N GLN A 73 3.62 -19.31 -11.82
CA GLN A 73 2.75 -20.10 -10.97
C GLN A 73 3.37 -21.47 -10.64
N LYS A 74 3.89 -22.19 -11.64
CA LYS A 74 4.51 -23.51 -11.45
C LYS A 74 5.80 -23.43 -10.63
N TRP A 75 6.58 -22.37 -10.80
CA TRP A 75 7.74 -22.12 -9.95
C TRP A 75 7.33 -21.89 -8.49
N HIS A 76 6.28 -21.10 -8.28
CA HIS A 76 5.77 -20.81 -6.94
C HIS A 76 5.25 -22.07 -6.22
N GLU A 77 4.45 -22.88 -6.92
CA GLU A 77 3.94 -24.15 -6.40
C GLU A 77 5.08 -25.13 -6.04
N TYR A 78 6.08 -25.25 -6.92
CA TYR A 78 7.26 -26.06 -6.67
C TYR A 78 8.02 -25.58 -5.43
N TYR A 79 8.34 -24.28 -5.33
CA TYR A 79 9.09 -23.72 -4.20
C TYR A 79 8.36 -23.87 -2.86
N GLN A 80 7.03 -23.72 -2.85
CA GLN A 80 6.23 -23.94 -1.65
C GLN A 80 6.25 -25.40 -1.16
N SER A 81 6.36 -26.36 -2.08
CA SER A 81 6.38 -27.79 -1.77
C SER A 81 7.71 -28.28 -1.17
N LEU A 82 8.78 -27.46 -1.23
CA LEU A 82 10.10 -27.85 -0.76
C LEU A 82 10.20 -27.82 0.78
N PRO A 83 10.98 -28.73 1.40
CA PRO A 83 11.35 -28.63 2.80
C PRO A 83 12.33 -27.47 3.03
N GLU A 84 12.38 -26.93 4.26
CA GLU A 84 13.11 -25.70 4.58
C GLU A 84 14.60 -25.74 4.22
N ASN A 85 15.26 -26.89 4.37
CA ASN A 85 16.67 -27.06 3.97
C ASN A 85 16.88 -26.88 2.46
N GLU A 86 15.92 -27.27 1.64
CA GLU A 86 16.00 -27.13 0.18
C GLU A 86 15.66 -25.72 -0.29
N LYS A 87 14.74 -25.03 0.40
CA LYS A 87 14.51 -23.59 0.16
C LYS A 87 15.78 -22.76 0.37
N HIS A 88 16.55 -23.08 1.41
CA HIS A 88 17.84 -22.42 1.65
C HIS A 88 18.84 -22.70 0.51
N GLN A 89 18.85 -23.91 -0.04
CA GLN A 89 19.68 -24.27 -1.18
C GLN A 89 19.30 -23.46 -2.44
N VAL A 90 18.01 -23.28 -2.73
CA VAL A 90 17.53 -22.43 -3.84
C VAL A 90 18.06 -20.99 -3.73
N TRP A 91 18.02 -20.40 -2.54
CA TRP A 91 18.53 -19.05 -2.33
C TRP A 91 20.05 -18.97 -2.45
N GLN A 92 20.78 -19.95 -1.92
CA GLN A 92 22.24 -20.00 -2.07
C GLN A 92 22.64 -20.04 -3.54
N GLU A 93 21.97 -20.88 -4.34
CA GLU A 93 22.20 -21.00 -5.78
C GLU A 93 21.88 -19.70 -6.53
N TYR A 94 20.78 -19.04 -6.18
CA TYR A 94 20.40 -17.72 -6.72
C TYR A 94 21.47 -16.65 -6.46
N TYR A 95 21.94 -16.53 -5.21
CA TYR A 95 22.95 -15.53 -4.84
C TYR A 95 24.33 -15.85 -5.43
N GLU A 96 24.70 -17.13 -5.54
CA GLU A 96 25.92 -17.54 -6.22
C GLU A 96 25.89 -17.20 -7.72
N GLN A 97 24.75 -17.40 -8.39
CA GLN A 97 24.58 -17.04 -9.79
C GLN A 97 24.64 -15.53 -9.99
N HIS A 98 23.93 -14.75 -9.18
CA HIS A 98 23.90 -13.28 -9.28
C HIS A 98 25.26 -12.64 -8.95
N SER A 99 25.98 -13.20 -7.98
CA SER A 99 27.33 -12.72 -7.65
C SER A 99 28.36 -13.08 -8.73
N ARG A 100 28.23 -14.24 -9.40
CA ARG A 100 29.04 -14.61 -10.56
C ARG A 100 28.74 -13.73 -11.77
N ALA A 101 27.47 -13.46 -12.08
CA ALA A 101 27.05 -12.57 -13.16
C ALA A 101 27.59 -11.15 -12.98
N LYS A 102 27.51 -10.59 -11.76
CA LYS A 102 28.09 -9.28 -11.43
C LYS A 102 29.61 -9.26 -11.56
N LYS A 103 30.28 -10.37 -11.23
CA LYS A 103 31.73 -10.50 -11.38
C LYS A 103 32.13 -10.61 -12.86
N LEU A 104 31.39 -11.37 -13.67
CA LEU A 104 31.60 -11.48 -15.12
C LEU A 104 31.31 -10.17 -15.85
N ALA A 105 30.22 -9.48 -15.50
CA ALA A 105 29.87 -8.18 -16.06
C ALA A 105 30.94 -7.13 -15.76
N LYS A 106 31.43 -7.09 -14.51
CA LYS A 106 32.56 -6.23 -14.12
C LYS A 106 33.86 -6.60 -14.85
N GLN A 107 34.07 -7.87 -15.15
CA GLN A 107 35.26 -8.33 -15.86
C GLN A 107 35.19 -8.01 -17.37
N LYS A 108 34.00 -8.14 -17.98
CA LYS A 108 33.70 -7.66 -19.34
C LYS A 108 33.77 -6.14 -19.45
N GLU A 109 33.34 -5.41 -18.43
CA GLU A 109 33.46 -3.95 -18.37
C GLU A 109 34.93 -3.52 -18.29
N ILE A 110 35.74 -4.21 -17.50
CA ILE A 110 37.20 -3.99 -17.41
C ILE A 110 37.90 -4.37 -18.72
N GLU A 111 37.50 -5.44 -19.40
CA GLU A 111 38.00 -5.78 -20.74
C GLU A 111 37.54 -4.80 -21.82
N ALA A 112 36.30 -4.33 -21.79
CA ALA A 112 35.79 -3.33 -22.72
C ALA A 112 36.49 -1.97 -22.56
N ILE A 113 36.84 -1.60 -21.32
CA ILE A 113 37.63 -0.40 -21.02
C ILE A 113 39.09 -0.57 -21.52
N SER A 114 39.68 -1.77 -21.42
CA SER A 114 41.05 -2.01 -21.89
C SER A 114 41.18 -2.16 -23.41
N LEU A 115 40.09 -2.52 -24.10
CA LEU A 115 40.02 -2.58 -25.57
C LEU A 115 39.67 -1.22 -26.23
N SER A 116 39.24 -0.21 -25.45
CA SER A 116 38.85 1.12 -25.94
C SER A 116 40.01 2.14 -25.97
N GLU A 117 41.18 1.84 -25.40
CA GLU A 117 42.32 2.76 -25.41
C GLU A 117 43.37 2.33 -26.44
N ASN A 118 43.41 3.03 -27.58
CA ASN A 118 44.66 3.20 -28.35
C ASN A 118 44.82 4.68 -28.77
N PRO A 119 46.05 5.24 -28.77
CA PRO A 119 46.31 6.59 -28.34
C PRO A 119 46.49 7.60 -29.49
N LYS A 120 46.20 8.88 -29.22
CA LYS A 120 46.77 9.99 -29.99
C LYS A 120 47.45 11.01 -29.07
N SER A 121 48.78 10.86 -29.03
CA SER A 121 49.79 11.91 -29.18
C SER A 121 49.60 13.24 -28.43
N ALA A 122 50.38 13.41 -27.36
CA ALA A 122 51.08 14.67 -27.09
C ALA A 122 52.50 14.37 -26.59
N SER A 123 53.45 14.98 -27.26
CA SER A 123 54.90 14.82 -27.16
C SER A 123 55.48 15.33 -25.84
N HIS A 124 56.31 14.51 -25.17
CA HIS A 124 57.46 14.98 -24.38
C HIS A 124 58.64 13.99 -24.48
N LYS A 125 59.74 14.44 -25.09
CA LYS A 125 61.14 13.98 -24.92
C LYS A 125 61.57 14.21 -23.47
N HIS A 126 62.47 13.52 -22.77
CA HIS A 126 63.46 12.43 -22.90
C HIS A 126 63.60 11.95 -21.41
N ASP A 127 63.80 10.68 -21.05
CA ASP A 127 65.13 10.05 -20.91
C ASP A 127 64.96 8.57 -20.54
N GLU A 128 65.84 7.73 -21.08
CA GLU A 128 65.93 6.30 -20.77
C GLU A 128 66.52 6.07 -19.38
N SER A 129 65.75 5.42 -18.49
CA SER A 129 66.33 4.45 -17.56
C SER A 129 65.34 3.30 -17.37
N ALA A 130 65.70 2.13 -17.88
CA ALA A 130 64.93 0.91 -17.72
C ALA A 130 65.03 0.42 -16.26
N GLU A 131 64.19 0.96 -15.37
CA GLU A 131 63.95 0.32 -14.07
C GLU A 131 63.21 -1.00 -14.34
N SER A 132 63.93 -2.11 -14.14
CA SER A 132 63.42 -3.47 -14.27
C SER A 132 62.20 -3.70 -13.38
N MET A 133 61.25 -4.53 -13.84
CA MET A 133 60.06 -4.93 -13.06
C MET A 133 60.39 -5.48 -11.65
N ALA A 134 61.62 -5.90 -11.40
CA ALA A 134 62.11 -6.27 -10.07
C ALA A 134 62.10 -5.09 -9.08
N ASP A 135 62.50 -3.89 -9.51
CA ASP A 135 62.53 -2.70 -8.66
C ASP A 135 61.12 -2.17 -8.39
N LEU A 136 60.23 -2.20 -9.38
CA LEU A 136 58.81 -1.90 -9.20
C LEU A 136 58.13 -2.86 -8.21
N LYS A 137 58.44 -4.16 -8.30
CA LYS A 137 57.91 -5.16 -7.36
C LYS A 137 58.42 -4.94 -5.93
N HIS A 138 59.69 -4.56 -5.77
CA HIS A 138 60.24 -4.21 -4.45
C HIS A 138 59.66 -2.90 -3.88
N LYS A 139 59.41 -1.90 -4.72
CA LYS A 139 58.81 -0.62 -4.32
C LYS A 139 57.35 -0.78 -3.91
N VAL A 140 56.60 -1.64 -4.61
CA VAL A 140 55.22 -1.99 -4.26
C VAL A 140 55.20 -2.79 -2.96
N LEU A 141 56.00 -3.86 -2.83
CA LEU A 141 56.07 -4.67 -1.61
C LEU A 141 56.47 -3.85 -0.37
N ASN A 142 57.39 -2.90 -0.48
CA ASN A 142 57.73 -2.00 0.63
C ASN A 142 56.64 -0.97 0.95
N LYS A 143 55.82 -0.57 -0.03
CA LYS A 143 54.71 0.37 0.20
C LYS A 143 53.49 -0.30 0.83
N VAL A 144 53.31 -1.61 0.65
CA VAL A 144 52.27 -2.40 1.36
C VAL A 144 52.76 -2.94 2.71
N ASN A 145 54.07 -3.21 2.86
CA ASN A 145 54.69 -3.59 4.13
C ASN A 145 55.16 -2.41 4.99
N ALA A 146 54.73 -1.19 4.69
CA ALA A 146 54.87 -0.05 5.60
C ALA A 146 53.96 -0.18 6.84
N GLY A 147 54.07 -1.31 7.55
CA GLY A 147 54.21 -1.41 9.00
C GLY A 147 53.30 -0.55 9.88
N GLY A 148 52.11 -0.19 9.41
CA GLY A 148 51.13 0.56 10.17
C GLY A 148 50.57 -0.33 11.26
N LYS A 149 51.28 -0.47 12.38
CA LYS A 149 50.70 -0.98 13.63
C LYS A 149 49.51 -0.07 13.94
N LEU A 150 48.30 -0.55 13.62
CA LEU A 150 47.05 0.15 13.92
C LEU A 150 47.06 0.44 15.42
N LYS A 151 47.22 1.71 15.79
CA LYS A 151 47.24 2.12 17.20
C LYS A 151 45.89 1.72 17.82
N ALA A 152 45.90 1.19 19.04
CA ALA A 152 44.73 0.67 19.78
C ALA A 152 43.46 1.55 19.71
N LYS A 153 43.62 2.86 19.49
CA LYS A 153 42.54 3.84 19.27
C LYS A 153 41.67 3.55 18.04
N HIS A 154 42.12 2.78 17.04
CA HIS A 154 41.32 2.42 15.86
C HIS A 154 40.39 1.23 16.11
N HIS A 155 40.79 0.26 16.95
CA HIS A 155 39.92 -0.86 17.35
C HIS A 155 38.76 -0.41 18.25
N VAL A 156 38.98 0.61 19.09
CA VAL A 156 37.92 1.19 19.93
C VAL A 156 36.84 1.86 19.07
N LYS A 157 37.21 2.54 17.98
CA LYS A 157 36.24 3.17 17.07
C LYS A 157 35.38 2.16 16.32
N SER A 158 35.95 1.04 15.88
CA SER A 158 35.17 -0.04 15.24
C SER A 158 34.27 -0.77 16.24
N ILE A 159 34.70 -0.94 17.49
CA ILE A 159 33.88 -1.54 18.56
C ILE A 159 32.70 -0.61 18.90
N VAL A 160 32.95 0.69 19.08
CA VAL A 160 31.88 1.67 19.33
C VAL A 160 30.89 1.70 18.17
N PHE A 161 31.36 1.68 16.92
CA PHE A 161 30.47 1.62 15.75
C PHE A 161 29.63 0.34 15.72
N ALA A 162 30.23 -0.82 15.96
CA ALA A 162 29.53 -2.10 15.99
C ALA A 162 28.48 -2.14 17.13
N LEU A 163 28.81 -1.62 18.31
CA LEU A 163 27.88 -1.53 19.43
C LEU A 163 26.73 -0.55 19.16
N SER A 164 27.01 0.60 18.55
CA SER A 164 25.96 1.55 18.14
C SER A 164 25.03 0.95 17.08
N PHE A 165 25.58 0.23 16.10
CA PHE A 165 24.78 -0.42 15.06
C PHE A 165 23.95 -1.58 15.61
N ALA A 166 24.53 -2.40 16.50
CA ALA A 166 23.81 -3.45 17.20
C ALA A 166 22.69 -2.88 18.09
N SER A 167 22.95 -1.78 18.79
CA SER A 167 21.94 -1.08 19.59
C SER A 167 20.81 -0.52 18.72
N PHE A 168 21.14 0.07 17.56
CA PHE A 168 20.15 0.57 16.61
C PHE A 168 19.27 -0.57 16.06
N ILE A 169 19.87 -1.67 15.61
CA ILE A 169 19.12 -2.84 15.13
C ILE A 169 18.24 -3.41 16.24
N THR A 170 18.76 -3.50 17.47
CA THR A 170 17.98 -3.98 18.62
C THR A 170 16.80 -3.07 18.90
N LEU A 171 16.95 -1.75 18.79
CA LEU A 171 15.87 -0.78 18.98
C LEU A 171 14.82 -0.88 17.85
N VAL A 172 15.24 -1.06 16.60
CA VAL A 172 14.35 -1.28 15.46
C VAL A 172 13.57 -2.59 15.63
N LEU A 173 14.25 -3.69 15.96
CA LEU A 173 13.61 -4.98 16.21
C LEU A 173 12.67 -4.90 17.41
N PHE A 174 13.08 -4.25 18.50
CA PHE A 174 12.23 -4.03 19.67
C PHE A 174 10.98 -3.24 19.30
N PHE A 175 11.10 -2.21 18.48
CA PHE A 175 9.95 -1.45 17.97
C PHE A 175 9.03 -2.32 17.10
N ILE A 176 9.58 -3.16 16.21
CA ILE A 176 8.79 -4.08 15.36
C ILE A 176 8.07 -5.13 16.21
N THR A 177 8.76 -5.80 17.14
CA THR A 177 8.19 -6.90 17.94
C THR A 177 7.27 -6.42 19.05
N ASN A 178 7.48 -5.19 19.55
CA ASN A 178 6.65 -4.58 20.58
C ASN A 178 5.74 -3.48 20.02
N ASN A 179 5.56 -3.43 18.70
CA ASN A 179 4.75 -2.43 18.02
C ASN A 179 3.34 -2.36 18.62
N GLN A 180 2.74 -3.47 19.05
CA GLN A 180 1.44 -3.49 19.72
C GLN A 180 1.43 -2.59 20.97
N ARG A 181 2.47 -2.59 21.81
CA ARG A 181 2.52 -1.71 22.99
C ARG A 181 2.65 -0.23 22.65
N PHE A 182 3.23 0.09 21.49
CA PHE A 182 3.46 1.46 21.04
C PHE A 182 2.40 1.99 20.06
N ILE A 183 1.67 1.12 19.37
CA ILE A 183 0.75 1.46 18.28
C ILE A 183 -0.72 1.20 18.69
N THR A 184 -1.00 0.14 19.44
CA THR A 184 -2.37 -0.20 19.87
C THR A 184 -3.09 0.93 20.64
N PRO A 185 -2.44 1.75 21.50
CA PRO A 185 -3.10 2.90 22.13
C PRO A 185 -3.57 3.97 21.15
N PHE A 186 -2.96 4.03 19.95
CA PHE A 186 -3.28 5.02 18.93
C PHE A 186 -4.38 4.56 17.95
N ILE A 187 -4.60 3.25 17.81
CA ILE A 187 -5.59 2.67 16.89
C ILE A 187 -6.87 2.22 17.62
N GLN A 188 -6.83 2.05 18.94
CA GLN A 188 -8.00 1.69 19.77
C GLN A 188 -8.29 2.80 20.79
N PRO A 189 -9.14 3.79 20.46
CA PRO A 189 -9.31 4.98 21.29
C PRO A 189 -10.05 4.71 22.62
N SER A 190 -10.61 3.53 22.85
CA SER A 190 -11.23 3.20 24.14
C SER A 190 -11.02 1.75 24.51
N GLN A 191 -10.78 1.48 25.80
CA GLN A 191 -10.80 0.14 26.41
C GLN A 191 -12.14 -0.13 27.12
N LYS A 192 -13.06 0.85 27.12
CA LYS A 192 -14.31 0.82 27.91
C LYS A 192 -15.57 0.50 27.09
N VAL A 193 -15.48 0.36 25.77
CA VAL A 193 -16.66 0.15 24.89
C VAL A 193 -17.03 -1.32 24.78
N ALA A 194 -16.08 -2.24 24.99
CA ALA A 194 -16.26 -3.69 24.84
C ALA A 194 -17.34 -4.32 25.74
N ALA A 195 -17.91 -3.59 26.71
CA ALA A 195 -18.93 -4.08 27.64
C ALA A 195 -20.18 -3.20 27.76
N ALA A 196 -20.34 -2.16 26.93
CA ALA A 196 -21.57 -1.37 26.95
C ALA A 196 -22.62 -2.03 26.04
N PRO A 197 -23.67 -2.69 26.58
CA PRO A 197 -24.81 -3.07 25.75
C PRO A 197 -25.37 -1.80 25.12
N PHE A 198 -25.74 -1.86 23.83
CA PHE A 198 -26.54 -0.78 23.26
C PHE A 198 -27.78 -0.61 24.12
N ILE A 199 -28.10 0.64 24.46
CA ILE A 199 -29.33 0.95 25.18
C ILE A 199 -30.45 0.82 24.16
N THR A 200 -30.97 -0.39 23.99
CA THR A 200 -32.06 -0.70 23.06
C THR A 200 -33.41 -0.20 23.56
N ASP A 201 -33.51 0.12 24.86
CA ASP A 201 -34.75 0.43 25.56
C ASP A 201 -35.11 1.92 25.51
N GLY A 202 -34.45 2.70 24.64
CA GLY A 202 -34.72 4.12 24.47
C GLY A 202 -34.31 5.00 25.65
N SER A 203 -33.46 4.53 26.57
CA SER A 203 -32.97 5.37 27.67
C SER A 203 -32.08 6.49 27.14
N SER A 204 -32.23 7.69 27.72
CA SER A 204 -31.49 8.87 27.28
C SER A 204 -30.00 8.72 27.55
N VAL A 205 -29.20 8.94 26.51
CA VAL A 205 -27.74 9.06 26.63
C VAL A 205 -27.35 10.51 26.91
N GLY A 206 -26.07 10.74 27.23
CA GLY A 206 -25.54 12.10 27.40
C GLY A 206 -25.75 12.98 26.15
N PRO A 207 -25.65 14.31 26.29
CA PRO A 207 -25.88 15.25 25.19
C PRO A 207 -24.81 15.17 24.09
N GLU A 208 -23.69 14.51 24.35
CA GLU A 208 -22.59 14.37 23.39
C GLU A 208 -23.00 13.63 22.12
N THR A 209 -22.61 14.20 20.98
CA THR A 209 -22.80 13.56 19.68
C THR A 209 -21.57 12.74 19.32
N LYS A 210 -21.74 11.42 19.23
CA LYS A 210 -20.63 10.47 19.04
C LYS A 210 -21.08 9.20 18.34
N ILE A 211 -20.14 8.54 17.67
CA ILE A 211 -20.28 7.19 17.14
C ILE A 211 -19.64 6.18 18.09
N ILE A 212 -20.28 5.02 18.22
CA ILE A 212 -19.83 3.89 19.03
C ILE A 212 -19.88 2.63 18.16
N ILE A 213 -18.76 1.92 18.05
CA ILE A 213 -18.66 0.65 17.31
C ILE A 213 -18.06 -0.42 18.24
N PRO A 214 -18.89 -1.23 18.92
CA PRO A 214 -18.42 -2.15 19.95
C PRO A 214 -17.44 -3.20 19.46
N LYS A 215 -17.67 -3.79 18.26
CA LYS A 215 -16.76 -4.79 17.66
C LYS A 215 -15.33 -4.26 17.54
N LEU A 216 -15.19 -2.95 17.32
CA LEU A 216 -13.90 -2.29 17.13
C LEU A 216 -13.36 -1.66 18.43
N ASN A 217 -14.14 -1.67 19.51
CA ASN A 217 -13.86 -0.90 20.74
C ASN A 217 -13.65 0.59 20.44
N LEU A 218 -14.46 1.12 19.51
CA LEU A 218 -14.33 2.48 19.00
C LEU A 218 -15.41 3.38 19.60
N GLU A 219 -14.99 4.54 20.09
CA GLU A 219 -15.86 5.66 20.44
C GLU A 219 -15.21 6.94 19.93
N ALA A 220 -15.94 7.75 19.17
CA ALA A 220 -15.42 8.98 18.59
C ALA A 220 -16.50 10.07 18.47
N ASN A 221 -16.11 11.32 18.68
CA ASN A 221 -17.02 12.46 18.53
C ASN A 221 -17.42 12.63 17.06
N ILE A 222 -18.68 13.02 16.85
CA ILE A 222 -19.19 13.43 15.54
C ILE A 222 -19.28 14.95 15.51
N VAL A 223 -18.67 15.54 14.49
CA VAL A 223 -18.69 16.96 14.17
C VAL A 223 -19.87 17.21 13.23
N ILE A 224 -20.74 18.13 13.65
CA ILE A 224 -21.90 18.62 12.89
C ILE A 224 -21.69 20.12 12.75
N GLU A 225 -20.92 20.51 11.74
CA GLU A 225 -20.67 21.90 11.35
C GLU A 225 -20.99 22.03 9.85
N ASP A 226 -21.48 23.20 9.43
CA ASP A 226 -21.67 23.47 8.01
C ASP A 226 -20.31 23.72 7.35
N PHE A 227 -20.04 23.03 6.25
CA PHE A 227 -18.87 23.22 5.40
C PHE A 227 -19.24 22.99 3.94
N ASP A 228 -18.45 23.53 3.02
CA ASP A 228 -18.59 23.22 1.59
C ASP A 228 -17.83 21.92 1.27
N PRO A 229 -18.52 20.81 0.95
CA PRO A 229 -17.86 19.55 0.63
C PRO A 229 -17.10 19.60 -0.71
N ALA A 230 -17.33 20.63 -1.54
CA ALA A 230 -16.52 20.85 -2.75
C ALA A 230 -15.22 21.61 -2.46
N ASP A 231 -15.10 22.27 -1.31
CA ASP A 231 -13.83 22.83 -0.85
C ASP A 231 -13.02 21.73 -0.16
N TYR A 232 -11.98 21.29 -0.86
CA TYR A 232 -11.05 20.29 -0.38
C TYR A 232 -10.40 20.66 0.97
N ASN A 233 -10.02 21.93 1.16
CA ASN A 233 -9.36 22.36 2.39
C ASN A 233 -10.35 22.43 3.55
N ALA A 234 -11.56 22.94 3.30
CA ALA A 234 -12.61 22.96 4.33
C ALA A 234 -12.99 21.55 4.79
N THR A 235 -13.12 20.62 3.84
CA THR A 235 -13.38 19.20 4.10
C THR A 235 -12.24 18.55 4.88
N TRP A 236 -10.99 18.93 4.58
CA TRP A 236 -9.82 18.43 5.29
C TRP A 236 -9.77 18.95 6.74
N ASP A 237 -9.93 20.25 6.96
CA ASP A 237 -9.89 20.89 8.27
C ASP A 237 -10.94 20.32 9.23
N ILE A 238 -12.14 20.02 8.72
CA ILE A 238 -13.22 19.47 9.55
C ILE A 238 -12.99 17.99 9.90
N LEU A 239 -12.40 17.20 9.00
CA LEU A 239 -12.08 15.79 9.26
C LEU A 239 -10.97 15.63 10.32
N GLU A 240 -10.08 16.61 10.48
CA GLU A 240 -9.07 16.58 11.55
C GLU A 240 -9.69 16.60 12.96
N LYS A 241 -10.92 17.11 13.09
CA LYS A 241 -11.63 17.27 14.36
C LYS A 241 -12.31 15.98 14.83
N GLY A 242 -12.69 15.06 13.95
CA GLY A 242 -13.57 13.94 14.32
C GLY A 242 -14.12 13.14 13.15
N VAL A 243 -15.13 12.33 13.46
CA VAL A 243 -16.06 11.83 12.44
C VAL A 243 -16.94 12.98 12.02
N VAL A 244 -17.19 13.18 10.74
CA VAL A 244 -17.93 14.32 10.21
C VAL A 244 -19.23 13.83 9.62
N MET A 245 -20.33 14.47 9.97
CA MET A 245 -21.61 14.23 9.30
C MET A 245 -21.65 15.05 8.01
N TYR A 246 -21.93 14.41 6.88
CA TYR A 246 -21.98 15.09 5.60
C TYR A 246 -23.21 16.00 5.52
N PRO A 247 -23.04 17.26 5.08
CA PRO A 247 -24.14 18.22 5.03
C PRO A 247 -25.24 17.72 4.08
N ASN A 248 -26.48 18.13 4.35
CA ASN A 248 -27.63 17.81 3.48
C ASN A 248 -27.97 16.32 3.33
N THR A 249 -27.54 15.43 4.23
CA THR A 249 -27.90 13.99 4.20
C THR A 249 -29.01 13.61 5.20
N GLY A 250 -29.47 14.59 5.97
CA GLY A 250 -30.38 14.40 7.11
C GLY A 250 -29.62 14.15 8.41
N VAL A 251 -30.36 13.91 9.48
CA VAL A 251 -29.77 13.65 10.82
C VAL A 251 -30.33 12.35 11.42
N PRO A 252 -29.64 11.74 12.40
CA PRO A 252 -30.18 10.57 13.11
C PRO A 252 -31.57 10.86 13.69
N GLY A 253 -32.50 9.92 13.51
CA GLY A 253 -33.87 10.03 13.96
C GLY A 253 -34.83 10.76 13.02
N GLU A 254 -34.40 11.14 11.81
CA GLU A 254 -35.31 11.55 10.74
C GLU A 254 -35.76 10.35 9.90
N LYS A 255 -37.04 10.34 9.55
CA LYS A 255 -37.64 9.33 8.69
C LYS A 255 -37.24 9.57 7.23
N ASP A 256 -37.06 8.49 6.47
CA ASP A 256 -36.74 8.51 5.03
C ASP A 256 -35.43 9.26 4.71
N ARG A 257 -34.51 9.34 5.69
CA ARG A 257 -33.19 9.96 5.56
C ARG A 257 -32.04 8.97 5.78
N ASN A 258 -30.87 9.35 5.28
CA ASN A 258 -29.62 8.60 5.37
C ASN A 258 -28.48 9.53 5.81
N PRO A 259 -28.37 9.87 7.11
CA PRO A 259 -27.21 10.60 7.59
C PRO A 259 -25.91 9.82 7.24
N VAL A 260 -25.04 10.50 6.49
CA VAL A 260 -23.77 9.96 6.04
C VAL A 260 -22.64 10.49 6.92
N PHE A 261 -21.77 9.60 7.37
CA PHE A 261 -20.65 9.92 8.26
C PHE A 261 -19.32 9.54 7.63
N PHE A 262 -18.38 10.47 7.68
CA PHE A 262 -17.04 10.35 7.15
C PHE A 262 -16.03 10.32 8.29
N GLY A 263 -15.01 9.48 8.19
CA GLY A 263 -13.95 9.45 9.18
C GLY A 263 -12.61 9.10 8.56
N HIS A 264 -11.54 9.64 9.14
CA HIS A 264 -10.20 9.35 8.70
C HIS A 264 -9.84 7.88 8.88
N SER A 265 -9.26 7.34 7.81
CA SER A 265 -8.56 6.05 7.81
C SER A 265 -7.12 6.31 7.38
N SER A 266 -6.37 7.10 8.18
CA SER A 266 -4.98 7.44 7.87
C SER A 266 -4.03 6.50 8.60
N ASN A 267 -2.94 6.12 7.93
CA ASN A 267 -1.83 5.36 8.53
C ASN A 267 -0.66 6.28 8.96
N ASN A 268 -0.85 7.61 8.95
CA ASN A 268 0.22 8.57 9.21
C ASN A 268 0.22 9.06 10.68
N ILE A 269 1.17 8.54 11.46
CA ILE A 269 1.44 8.94 12.85
C ILE A 269 1.89 10.41 13.00
N PHE A 270 2.38 11.04 11.92
CA PHE A 270 2.84 12.44 11.89
C PHE A 270 1.72 13.44 11.52
N ASN A 271 0.51 12.94 11.25
CA ASN A 271 -0.78 13.64 11.42
C ASN A 271 -0.82 14.75 12.52
N HIS A 272 -1.65 15.79 12.48
CA HIS A 272 -2.19 16.43 13.72
C HIS A 272 -3.66 15.95 13.95
N GLY A 273 -4.22 16.07 15.17
CA GLY A 273 -5.63 15.69 15.47
C GLY A 273 -5.89 14.34 16.18
N VAL A 274 -7.02 14.23 16.88
CA VAL A 274 -7.43 13.04 17.67
C VAL A 274 -8.13 11.96 16.83
N ALA A 275 -8.58 12.31 15.63
CA ALA A 275 -9.47 11.49 14.81
C ALA A 275 -8.77 10.65 13.72
N LYS A 276 -7.44 10.72 13.62
CA LYS A 276 -6.61 10.19 12.52
C LYS A 276 -6.85 8.72 12.18
N PHE A 277 -7.19 7.92 13.19
CA PHE A 277 -7.31 6.46 13.09
C PHE A 277 -8.74 5.95 13.26
N VAL A 278 -9.74 6.85 13.38
CA VAL A 278 -11.08 6.49 13.85
C VAL A 278 -11.73 5.41 12.98
N PHE A 279 -11.60 5.49 11.66
CA PHE A 279 -12.17 4.50 10.74
C PHE A 279 -11.11 3.59 10.09
N VAL A 280 -9.87 3.54 10.61
CA VAL A 280 -8.83 2.61 10.08
C VAL A 280 -9.27 1.16 10.14
N ARG A 281 -9.94 0.77 11.24
CA ARG A 281 -10.44 -0.58 11.47
C ARG A 281 -11.87 -0.79 10.97
N LEU A 282 -12.45 0.18 10.25
CA LEU A 282 -13.83 0.06 9.78
C LEU A 282 -14.02 -1.11 8.81
N HIS A 283 -12.95 -1.51 8.11
CA HIS A 283 -12.94 -2.68 7.22
C HIS A 283 -13.22 -4.02 7.91
N GLU A 284 -13.07 -4.09 9.24
CA GLU A 284 -13.35 -5.27 10.07
C GLU A 284 -14.86 -5.43 10.39
N LEU A 285 -15.69 -4.42 10.10
CA LEU A 285 -17.14 -4.56 10.18
C LEU A 285 -17.68 -5.37 8.99
N GLU A 286 -18.59 -6.27 9.31
CA GLU A 286 -19.26 -7.18 8.40
C GLU A 286 -20.77 -6.95 8.42
N ILE A 287 -21.46 -7.53 7.45
CA ILE A 287 -22.93 -7.55 7.42
C ILE A 287 -23.43 -8.25 8.68
N GLY A 288 -24.38 -7.62 9.36
CA GLY A 288 -24.95 -8.09 10.61
C GLY A 288 -24.35 -7.46 11.86
N ASP A 289 -23.16 -6.85 11.77
CA ASP A 289 -22.60 -6.09 12.87
C ASP A 289 -23.38 -4.80 13.14
N THR A 290 -23.16 -4.23 14.32
CA THR A 290 -23.92 -3.08 14.80
C THR A 290 -23.01 -1.93 15.21
N TYR A 291 -23.48 -0.71 14.98
CA TYR A 291 -22.89 0.53 15.49
C TYR A 291 -24.00 1.44 16.00
N ALA A 292 -23.65 2.40 16.86
CA ALA A 292 -24.60 3.38 17.36
C ALA A 292 -24.11 4.81 17.16
N ILE A 293 -25.07 5.72 17.01
CA ILE A 293 -24.86 7.16 16.96
C ILE A 293 -25.67 7.77 18.08
N ASN A 294 -24.97 8.39 19.03
CA ASN A 294 -25.61 9.25 20.01
C ASN A 294 -25.84 10.62 19.37
N TYR A 295 -27.08 11.11 19.40
CA TYR A 295 -27.45 12.40 18.87
C TYR A 295 -28.60 13.00 19.70
N LYS A 296 -28.39 14.21 20.20
CA LYS A 296 -29.38 14.98 21.00
C LYS A 296 -29.98 14.18 22.17
N GLY A 297 -29.15 13.41 22.87
CA GLY A 297 -29.57 12.61 24.03
C GLY A 297 -30.26 11.29 23.69
N THR A 298 -30.34 10.91 22.41
CA THR A 298 -30.89 9.63 21.96
C THR A 298 -29.79 8.79 21.30
N GLN A 299 -29.76 7.48 21.61
CA GLN A 299 -28.87 6.53 20.95
C GLN A 299 -29.60 5.83 19.82
N TYR A 300 -29.14 6.05 18.59
CA TYR A 300 -29.65 5.38 17.40
C TYR A 300 -28.73 4.21 17.05
N VAL A 301 -29.26 2.99 17.09
CA VAL A 301 -28.52 1.76 16.80
C VAL A 301 -28.82 1.32 15.39
N TYR A 302 -27.77 1.01 14.65
CA TYR A 302 -27.82 0.56 13.26
C TYR A 302 -27.20 -0.82 13.12
N LYS A 303 -27.79 -1.64 12.24
CA LYS A 303 -27.26 -2.95 11.85
C LYS A 303 -26.80 -2.90 10.40
N VAL A 304 -25.54 -3.27 10.15
CA VAL A 304 -24.95 -3.25 8.81
C VAL A 304 -25.68 -4.26 7.92
N PHE A 305 -26.19 -3.78 6.78
CA PHE A 305 -26.80 -4.61 5.74
C PHE A 305 -26.07 -4.53 4.40
N GLY A 306 -25.26 -3.49 4.17
CA GLY A 306 -24.50 -3.30 2.94
C GLY A 306 -23.03 -2.99 3.22
N ARG A 307 -22.13 -3.58 2.42
CA ARG A 307 -20.69 -3.37 2.47
C ARG A 307 -20.11 -3.34 1.06
N TYR A 308 -19.49 -2.23 0.67
CA TYR A 308 -18.99 -2.03 -0.69
C TYR A 308 -17.61 -1.38 -0.68
N VAL A 309 -16.76 -1.77 -1.62
CA VAL A 309 -15.51 -1.06 -1.94
C VAL A 309 -15.67 -0.45 -3.32
N VAL A 310 -15.69 0.87 -3.39
CA VAL A 310 -16.08 1.65 -4.59
C VAL A 310 -14.99 2.63 -4.98
N ASP A 311 -15.08 3.16 -6.20
CA ASP A 311 -14.18 4.23 -6.62
C ASP A 311 -14.43 5.52 -5.81
N LYS A 312 -13.41 6.36 -5.66
CA LYS A 312 -13.54 7.66 -4.99
C LYS A 312 -14.55 8.59 -5.68
N THR A 313 -14.85 8.37 -6.96
CA THR A 313 -15.88 9.13 -7.69
C THR A 313 -17.30 8.65 -7.44
N ALA A 314 -17.52 7.63 -6.60
CA ALA A 314 -18.85 7.04 -6.35
C ALA A 314 -19.70 7.91 -5.40
N VAL A 315 -19.97 9.15 -5.81
CA VAL A 315 -20.71 10.15 -5.03
C VAL A 315 -22.18 9.80 -4.85
N GLU A 316 -22.73 8.87 -5.64
CA GLU A 316 -24.11 8.41 -5.52
C GLU A 316 -24.44 7.82 -4.14
N TYR A 317 -23.45 7.38 -3.37
CA TYR A 317 -23.62 6.87 -2.01
C TYR A 317 -23.95 7.97 -0.99
N LEU A 318 -23.72 9.24 -1.32
CA LEU A 318 -24.12 10.39 -0.52
C LEU A 318 -25.64 10.61 -0.56
N ASP A 319 -26.28 10.28 -1.67
CA ASP A 319 -27.68 10.60 -1.94
C ASP A 319 -28.63 9.40 -1.79
N LYS A 320 -28.11 8.23 -1.39
CA LYS A 320 -28.91 7.03 -1.21
C LYS A 320 -29.97 7.20 -0.12
N LEU A 321 -31.19 6.80 -0.44
CA LEU A 321 -32.34 6.90 0.48
C LEU A 321 -32.79 5.53 1.01
N PRO A 322 -33.35 5.46 2.24
CA PRO A 322 -33.87 4.22 2.82
C PRO A 322 -34.83 3.44 1.91
N ALA A 323 -35.70 4.16 1.19
CA ALA A 323 -36.72 3.58 0.32
C ALA A 323 -36.13 2.72 -0.81
N GLU A 324 -34.93 3.03 -1.32
CA GLU A 324 -34.24 2.23 -2.34
C GLU A 324 -33.90 0.82 -1.85
N TYR A 325 -33.82 0.63 -0.52
CA TYR A 325 -33.46 -0.63 0.13
C TYR A 325 -34.61 -1.22 0.94
N GLY A 326 -35.83 -0.68 0.82
CA GLY A 326 -36.98 -1.09 1.61
C GLY A 326 -36.82 -0.84 3.12
N LYS A 327 -36.08 0.21 3.50
CA LYS A 327 -35.84 0.61 4.90
C LYS A 327 -36.60 1.89 5.23
N VAL A 328 -36.88 2.11 6.52
CA VAL A 328 -37.55 3.33 7.02
C VAL A 328 -36.54 4.42 7.37
N ALA A 329 -35.39 4.02 7.91
CA ALA A 329 -34.28 4.91 8.24
C ALA A 329 -32.96 4.11 8.10
N MET A 330 -31.92 4.79 7.63
CA MET A 330 -30.61 4.19 7.44
C MET A 330 -29.51 5.18 7.85
N SER A 331 -28.27 4.70 7.90
CA SER A 331 -27.09 5.55 7.99
C SER A 331 -25.98 4.93 7.16
N THR A 332 -25.07 5.76 6.65
CA THR A 332 -23.92 5.30 5.86
C THR A 332 -22.63 5.77 6.51
N LEU A 333 -21.67 4.85 6.69
CA LEU A 333 -20.30 5.16 7.12
C LEU A 333 -19.38 5.06 5.91
N ILE A 334 -18.51 6.05 5.73
CA ILE A 334 -17.60 6.13 4.59
C ILE A 334 -16.17 6.40 5.08
N THR A 335 -15.22 5.64 4.53
CA THR A 335 -13.79 5.87 4.75
C THR A 335 -12.94 5.42 3.57
N CYS A 336 -11.63 5.64 3.63
CA CYS A 336 -10.69 5.19 2.60
C CYS A 336 -10.39 3.69 2.70
N ASP A 337 -10.23 3.06 1.53
CA ASP A 337 -9.83 1.67 1.39
C ASP A 337 -8.78 1.51 0.27
N PRO A 338 -7.66 0.79 0.49
CA PRO A 338 -7.15 0.36 1.79
C PRO A 338 -6.84 1.54 2.73
N PRO A 339 -6.75 1.32 4.05
CA PRO A 339 -6.36 2.35 5.01
C PRO A 339 -5.06 3.06 4.64
N GLY A 340 -5.03 4.38 4.81
CA GLY A 340 -3.89 5.24 4.51
C GLY A 340 -3.74 5.65 3.04
N THR A 341 -4.67 5.24 2.17
CA THR A 341 -4.66 5.58 0.74
C THR A 341 -5.84 6.47 0.35
N GLY A 342 -5.76 7.17 -0.79
CA GLY A 342 -6.89 7.89 -1.38
C GLY A 342 -7.66 7.10 -2.45
N TYR A 343 -7.25 5.86 -2.74
CA TYR A 343 -7.61 5.15 -3.98
C TYR A 343 -9.08 4.75 -4.10
N LYS A 344 -9.63 4.09 -3.08
CA LYS A 344 -11.02 3.64 -3.06
C LYS A 344 -11.72 4.09 -1.78
N ARG A 345 -13.02 3.84 -1.71
CA ARG A 345 -13.83 4.08 -0.52
C ARG A 345 -14.46 2.78 -0.05
N LEU A 346 -14.37 2.55 1.25
CA LEU A 346 -15.22 1.57 1.93
C LEU A 346 -16.52 2.26 2.32
N ILE A 347 -17.64 1.66 1.93
CA ILE A 347 -18.99 2.08 2.27
C ILE A 347 -19.64 1.01 3.13
N LEU A 348 -20.15 1.39 4.30
CA LEU A 348 -21.01 0.54 5.13
C LEU A 348 -22.38 1.20 5.29
N GLN A 349 -23.43 0.48 4.94
CA GLN A 349 -24.81 0.93 5.10
C GLN A 349 -25.47 0.15 6.23
N GLY A 350 -26.04 0.88 7.19
CA GLY A 350 -26.74 0.32 8.35
C GLY A 350 -28.22 0.69 8.35
N GLU A 351 -29.09 -0.27 8.69
CA GLU A 351 -30.51 -0.03 8.93
C GLU A 351 -30.72 0.32 10.39
N GLN A 352 -31.54 1.33 10.69
CA GLN A 352 -31.86 1.66 12.08
C GLN A 352 -32.71 0.54 12.70
N ILE A 353 -32.25 -0.01 13.84
CA ILE A 353 -32.96 -1.03 14.61
C ILE A 353 -33.45 -0.52 15.97
N SER A 354 -32.91 0.60 16.47
CA SER A 354 -33.39 1.26 17.70
C SER A 354 -33.07 2.76 17.66
N PRO A 355 -33.93 3.66 18.20
CA PRO A 355 -35.33 3.40 18.56
C PRO A 355 -36.14 2.92 17.34
N ASN A 356 -37.40 2.51 17.53
CA ASN A 356 -38.24 2.04 16.43
C ASN A 356 -38.26 3.07 15.29
N PRO A 357 -37.73 2.77 14.09
CA PRO A 357 -37.58 3.76 13.02
C PRO A 357 -38.92 4.28 12.50
N SER A 358 -40.03 3.60 12.77
CA SER A 358 -41.38 4.07 12.43
C SER A 358 -41.81 5.29 13.25
N GLU A 359 -41.19 5.51 14.41
CA GLU A 359 -41.44 6.62 15.34
C GLU A 359 -40.50 7.80 15.11
N ASN A 360 -39.61 7.72 14.12
CA ASN A 360 -38.72 8.81 13.74
C ASN A 360 -39.50 10.07 13.34
N ALA A 361 -38.88 11.23 13.59
CA ALA A 361 -39.46 12.51 13.23
C ALA A 361 -39.58 12.65 11.70
N ALA A 362 -40.59 13.39 11.24
CA ALA A 362 -40.72 13.70 9.82
C ALA A 362 -39.46 14.42 9.29
N PRO A 363 -39.02 14.12 8.06
CA PRO A 363 -37.81 14.72 7.50
C PRO A 363 -37.95 16.24 7.40
N LYS A 364 -36.93 16.96 7.88
CA LYS A 364 -36.84 18.40 7.63
C LYS A 364 -36.44 18.68 6.20
N ALA A 365 -36.82 19.85 5.70
CA ALA A 365 -36.37 20.34 4.40
C ALA A 365 -34.85 20.55 4.45
N LEU A 366 -34.13 20.02 3.44
CA LEU A 366 -32.70 20.21 3.28
C LEU A 366 -32.45 21.54 2.56
N THR A 367 -31.39 22.25 2.94
CA THR A 367 -31.02 23.53 2.32
C THR A 367 -30.25 23.24 1.03
N GLN A 368 -30.78 23.63 -0.14
CA GLN A 368 -30.25 23.25 -1.47
C GLN A 368 -28.93 23.94 -1.90
N ASN A 369 -28.08 24.38 -0.97
CA ASN A 369 -26.94 25.24 -1.29
C ASN A 369 -25.57 24.56 -1.10
N THR A 370 -25.39 23.34 -1.61
CA THR A 370 -24.06 22.73 -1.71
C THR A 370 -23.81 22.22 -3.12
N SER A 371 -22.70 22.64 -3.71
CA SER A 371 -22.22 22.06 -4.96
C SER A 371 -21.92 20.57 -4.76
N THR A 372 -22.36 19.73 -5.69
CA THR A 372 -22.07 18.28 -5.65
C THR A 372 -20.58 18.09 -5.87
N PRO A 373 -19.83 17.49 -4.93
CA PRO A 373 -18.42 17.28 -5.12
C PRO A 373 -18.19 16.27 -6.26
N ALA A 374 -17.07 16.39 -6.97
CA ALA A 374 -16.69 15.44 -8.01
C ALA A 374 -16.23 14.08 -7.44
N GLU A 375 -15.80 14.07 -6.17
CA GLU A 375 -15.32 12.89 -5.47
C GLU A 375 -15.89 12.85 -4.06
N VAL A 376 -16.06 11.64 -3.55
CA VAL A 376 -16.36 11.37 -2.16
C VAL A 376 -15.18 11.86 -1.31
N PRO A 377 -15.41 12.70 -0.28
CA PRO A 377 -14.36 13.26 0.59
C PRO A 377 -13.24 12.28 0.93
N SER A 378 -11.99 12.75 0.81
CA SER A 378 -10.77 11.95 0.96
C SER A 378 -9.97 12.36 2.20
N ASN A 379 -9.14 11.44 2.69
CA ASN A 379 -8.02 11.78 3.57
C ASN A 379 -7.06 12.77 2.88
N ALA A 380 -6.25 13.45 3.71
CA ALA A 380 -5.06 14.17 3.25
C ALA A 380 -4.17 13.27 2.38
N PRO A 381 -3.39 13.83 1.43
CA PRO A 381 -2.51 13.03 0.61
C PRO A 381 -1.49 12.36 1.51
N SER A 382 -1.23 11.08 1.26
CA SER A 382 -0.24 10.30 2.02
C SER A 382 1.15 10.96 1.92
N LEU A 383 2.04 10.65 2.86
CA LEU A 383 3.42 11.17 2.84
C LEU A 383 4.12 10.84 1.50
N LEU A 384 3.85 9.67 0.93
CA LEU A 384 4.33 9.25 -0.38
C LEU A 384 3.67 10.06 -1.51
N GLU A 385 2.35 10.26 -1.48
CA GLU A 385 1.67 11.12 -2.47
C GLU A 385 2.20 12.55 -2.45
N ARG A 386 2.53 13.11 -1.28
CA ARG A 386 3.15 14.45 -1.16
C ARG A 386 4.58 14.50 -1.70
N LEU A 387 5.31 13.39 -1.63
CA LEU A 387 6.70 13.29 -2.10
C LEU A 387 6.79 12.98 -3.61
N PHE A 388 5.77 12.34 -4.19
CA PHE A 388 5.80 11.81 -5.55
C PHE A 388 4.72 12.38 -6.49
N ASN A 389 3.80 13.24 -6.04
CA ASN A 389 2.98 14.06 -6.94
C ASN A 389 3.81 15.23 -7.47
N TRP A 390 4.23 15.16 -8.73
CA TRP A 390 4.89 16.23 -9.47
C TRP A 390 3.91 16.84 -10.47
#